data_AF-A0A352EDP4-F1
#
_entry.id   AF-A0A352EDP4-F1
#
_cell.length_a   1.000
_cell.length_b   1.000
_cell.length_c   1.000
_cell.angle_alpha   90.00
_cell.angle_beta   90.00
_cell.angle_gamma   90.00
#
_symmetry.space_group_name_H-M   'P 1'
#
loop_
_entity.id
_entity.type
_entity.pdbx_description
1 polymer ?
#
loop_
_entity_poly.entity_id
_entity_poly.type
_entity_poly.pdbx_seq_one_letter_code
_entity_poly.pdbx_strand_id
1 'polypeptide(L)'
;MTKNATNTLLMIRPVRFAMNAETAVDNFYQKQDARAKGANQKAQIEFDRFVDKLTGIGVETYVIQDVAEPHTPDSIFPNNWISMHADSRVLLYPMKAQNRRLERLENIHSILSDFGFDVQATLDYSDAELENIYLEGTGSIIFDHDDKTAYMARSQRADEFLLGQICEDLGYTPMVFGAFQDTPEGRKPIYHTNVMMCITDTYALLCLEAIDNEMERKMVEERIYSSGKEIIEIT
;
A
#
# COMPACT_ATOMS: atom_id res chain seq x y z
N MET A 1 -12.49 16.26 -13.54
CA MET A 1 -11.16 15.61 -13.57
C MET A 1 -11.12 14.68 -12.38
N THR A 2 -10.69 13.43 -12.62
CA THR A 2 -10.56 12.42 -11.57
C THR A 2 -9.52 12.83 -10.52
N LYS A 3 -9.71 12.37 -9.29
CA LYS A 3 -8.74 12.42 -8.19
C LYS A 3 -8.03 11.07 -7.97
N ASN A 4 -8.36 10.05 -8.78
CA ASN A 4 -7.74 8.72 -8.76
C ASN A 4 -6.50 8.61 -9.65
N ALA A 5 -6.06 9.70 -10.27
CA ALA A 5 -4.86 9.74 -11.10
C ALA A 5 -3.86 10.76 -10.57
N THR A 6 -2.58 10.42 -10.70
CA THR A 6 -1.45 11.30 -10.39
C THR A 6 -0.40 11.16 -11.49
N ASN A 7 0.33 12.25 -11.76
CA ASN A 7 1.53 12.25 -12.58
C ASN A 7 2.81 12.34 -11.73
N THR A 8 2.70 12.20 -10.41
CA THR A 8 3.80 12.37 -9.46
C THR A 8 3.87 11.19 -8.51
N LEU A 9 5.05 10.59 -8.36
CA LEU A 9 5.30 9.40 -7.55
C LEU A 9 6.50 9.59 -6.62
N LEU A 10 6.35 9.15 -5.37
CA LEU A 10 7.45 8.96 -4.43
C LEU A 10 7.92 7.51 -4.51
N MET A 11 9.24 7.32 -4.63
CA MET A 11 9.85 5.99 -4.68
C MET A 11 11.06 5.93 -3.75
N ILE A 12 11.32 4.77 -3.15
CA ILE A 12 12.50 4.55 -2.31
C ILE A 12 13.41 3.58 -3.04
N ARG A 13 14.64 4.00 -3.33
CA ARG A 13 15.60 3.17 -4.05
C ARG A 13 16.18 2.10 -3.13
N PRO A 14 16.11 0.80 -3.48
CA PRO A 14 16.57 -0.26 -2.60
C PRO A 14 18.09 -0.25 -2.40
N VAL A 15 18.52 -0.51 -1.17
CA VAL A 15 19.95 -0.68 -0.82
C VAL A 15 20.27 -2.08 -0.26
N ARG A 16 19.29 -2.75 0.38
CA ARG A 16 19.43 -4.12 0.93
C ARG A 16 18.21 -5.01 0.67
N PHE A 17 17.61 -4.88 -0.52
CA PHE A 17 16.48 -5.69 -0.93
C PHE A 17 16.80 -7.19 -0.88
N ALA A 18 16.00 -7.91 -0.10
CA ALA A 18 16.11 -9.35 0.14
C ALA A 18 14.77 -9.89 0.69
N MET A 19 14.67 -11.21 0.85
CA MET A 19 13.57 -11.80 1.61
C MET A 19 13.59 -11.29 3.06
N ASN A 20 12.43 -10.86 3.56
CA ASN A 20 12.28 -10.36 4.93
C ASN A 20 11.63 -11.43 5.80
N ALA A 21 12.42 -12.03 6.71
CA ALA A 21 11.98 -13.12 7.56
C ALA A 21 10.78 -12.77 8.45
N GLU A 22 10.64 -11.52 8.90
CA GLU A 22 9.51 -11.09 9.74
C GLU A 22 8.19 -11.05 8.95
N THR A 23 8.25 -10.72 7.66
CA THR A 23 7.07 -10.65 6.80
C THR A 23 6.79 -11.96 6.06
N ALA A 24 7.79 -12.81 5.87
CA ALA A 24 7.64 -14.09 5.18
C ALA A 24 6.75 -15.09 5.95
N VAL A 25 6.39 -14.79 7.19
CA VAL A 25 5.46 -15.59 8.02
C VAL A 25 4.02 -15.48 7.50
N ASP A 26 3.61 -14.33 6.98
CA ASP A 26 2.24 -14.06 6.52
C ASP A 26 2.17 -13.49 5.09
N ASN A 27 3.32 -13.25 4.44
CA ASN A 27 3.44 -12.95 3.02
C ASN A 27 3.82 -14.21 2.23
N PHE A 28 2.80 -14.96 1.78
CA PHE A 28 2.95 -16.21 1.02
C PHE A 28 3.59 -16.03 -0.38
N TYR A 29 3.80 -14.79 -0.85
CA TYR A 29 4.51 -14.51 -2.10
C TYR A 29 6.04 -14.53 -1.92
N GLN A 30 6.53 -14.45 -0.67
CA GLN A 30 7.96 -14.59 -0.38
C GLN A 30 8.36 -16.06 -0.31
N LYS A 31 9.16 -16.51 -1.28
CA LYS A 31 9.73 -17.86 -1.28
C LYS A 31 10.88 -17.95 -0.27
N GLN A 32 10.71 -18.73 0.80
CA GLN A 32 11.70 -18.85 1.88
C GLN A 32 13.07 -19.36 1.41
N ASP A 33 13.11 -20.19 0.36
CA ASP A 33 14.34 -20.73 -0.22
C ASP A 33 15.05 -19.77 -1.21
N ALA A 34 14.46 -18.61 -1.52
CA ALA A 34 15.01 -17.67 -2.49
C ALA A 34 16.06 -16.74 -1.83
N ARG A 35 17.14 -17.30 -1.28
CA ARG A 35 18.39 -16.53 -1.07
C ARG A 35 19.07 -16.32 -2.42
N ALA A 36 18.43 -15.56 -3.30
CA ALA A 36 18.98 -15.25 -4.61
C ALA A 36 20.20 -14.34 -4.41
N LYS A 37 21.41 -14.89 -4.61
CA LYS A 37 22.63 -14.08 -4.68
C LYS A 37 22.41 -12.96 -5.71
N GLY A 38 22.69 -11.72 -5.31
CA GLY A 38 22.50 -10.55 -6.17
C GLY A 38 21.06 -10.04 -6.28
N ALA A 39 20.12 -10.47 -5.43
CA ALA A 39 18.75 -9.96 -5.42
C ALA A 39 18.69 -8.42 -5.40
N ASN A 40 19.43 -7.79 -4.48
CA ASN A 40 19.48 -6.32 -4.40
C ASN A 40 20.01 -5.69 -5.69
N GLN A 41 21.08 -6.21 -6.29
CA GLN A 41 21.62 -5.65 -7.52
C GLN A 41 20.61 -5.74 -8.68
N LYS A 42 19.87 -6.85 -8.78
CA LYS A 42 18.81 -7.00 -9.77
C LYS A 42 17.66 -6.02 -9.51
N ALA A 43 17.20 -5.92 -8.27
CA ALA A 43 16.16 -4.98 -7.87
C ALA A 43 16.55 -3.53 -8.16
N GLN A 44 17.80 -3.16 -7.92
CA GLN A 44 18.34 -1.85 -8.28
C GLN A 44 18.28 -1.58 -9.80
N ILE A 45 18.69 -2.55 -10.63
CA ILE A 45 18.61 -2.42 -12.09
C ILE A 45 17.16 -2.31 -12.57
N GLU A 46 16.25 -3.11 -11.99
CA GLU A 46 14.82 -3.07 -12.33
C GLU A 46 14.17 -1.76 -11.87
N PHE A 47 14.52 -1.27 -10.68
CA PHE A 47 14.09 0.01 -10.14
C PHE A 47 14.53 1.18 -11.03
N ASP A 48 15.82 1.25 -11.37
CA ASP A 48 16.36 2.33 -12.20
C ASP A 48 15.68 2.35 -13.58
N ARG A 49 15.48 1.17 -14.20
CA ARG A 49 14.72 1.05 -15.46
C ARG A 49 13.27 1.50 -15.33
N PHE A 50 12.62 1.24 -14.19
CA PHE A 50 11.24 1.64 -13.98
C PHE A 50 11.13 3.16 -13.82
N VAL A 51 12.03 3.77 -13.05
CA VAL A 51 12.18 5.23 -12.93
C VAL A 51 12.44 5.88 -14.29
N ASP A 52 13.38 5.34 -15.08
CA ASP A 52 13.69 5.86 -16.43
C ASP A 52 12.47 5.78 -17.36
N LYS A 53 11.68 4.69 -17.27
CA LYS A 53 10.49 4.52 -18.10
C LYS A 53 9.38 5.50 -17.70
N LEU A 54 9.16 5.70 -16.40
CA LEU A 54 8.15 6.63 -15.88
C LEU A 54 8.50 8.08 -16.24
N THR A 55 9.74 8.49 -15.96
CA THR A 55 10.24 9.83 -16.30
C THR A 55 10.24 10.07 -17.81
N GLY A 56 10.61 9.07 -18.61
CA GLY A 56 10.61 9.14 -20.07
C GLY A 56 9.22 9.37 -20.70
N ILE A 57 8.13 9.08 -19.98
CA ILE A 57 6.75 9.38 -20.41
C ILE A 57 6.14 10.60 -19.70
N GLY A 58 6.93 11.33 -18.91
CA GLY A 58 6.50 12.57 -18.24
C GLY A 58 5.91 12.41 -16.85
N VAL A 59 6.07 11.25 -16.20
CA VAL A 59 5.74 11.08 -14.77
C VAL A 59 6.89 11.63 -13.93
N GLU A 60 6.58 12.51 -12.99
CA GLU A 60 7.54 13.06 -12.04
C GLU A 60 7.83 12.03 -10.95
N THR A 61 9.07 11.56 -10.88
CA THR A 61 9.50 10.58 -9.87
C THR A 61 10.46 11.22 -8.89
N TYR A 62 10.05 11.28 -7.62
CA TYR A 62 10.89 11.72 -6.51
C TYR A 62 11.47 10.48 -5.84
N VAL A 63 12.80 10.31 -5.94
CA VAL A 63 13.49 9.13 -5.45
C VAL A 63 14.25 9.46 -4.17
N ILE A 64 13.86 8.83 -3.07
CA ILE A 64 14.65 8.82 -1.82
C ILE A 64 15.70 7.71 -1.92
N GLN A 65 16.94 8.04 -1.59
CA GLN A 65 18.03 7.07 -1.49
C GLN A 65 18.02 6.44 -0.10
N ASP A 66 17.73 5.14 -0.03
CA ASP A 66 17.73 4.41 1.23
C ASP A 66 19.15 4.21 1.80
N VAL A 67 19.24 3.90 3.09
CA VAL A 67 20.50 3.67 3.83
C VAL A 67 20.66 2.21 4.23
N ALA A 68 21.89 1.71 4.25
CA ALA A 68 22.15 0.29 4.51
C ALA A 68 21.81 -0.18 5.94
N GLU A 69 21.72 0.77 6.88
CA GLU A 69 21.33 0.53 8.26
C GLU A 69 20.28 1.56 8.67
N PRO A 70 19.17 1.15 9.32
CA PRO A 70 18.87 -0.19 9.80
C PRO A 70 18.57 -1.21 8.69
N HIS A 71 18.57 -2.51 9.01
CA HIS A 71 18.30 -3.56 8.03
C HIS A 71 16.79 -3.70 7.71
N THR A 72 16.34 -2.92 6.72
CA THR A 72 14.94 -2.82 6.26
C THR A 72 14.79 -3.29 4.81
N PRO A 73 14.79 -4.61 4.54
CA PRO A 73 14.78 -5.14 3.17
C PRO A 73 13.54 -4.77 2.33
N ASP A 74 12.44 -4.40 2.97
CA ASP A 74 11.16 -4.01 2.32
C ASP A 74 10.99 -2.48 2.19
N SER A 75 11.99 -1.66 2.53
CA SER A 75 11.95 -0.19 2.47
C SER A 75 11.59 0.38 1.10
N ILE A 76 11.81 -0.40 0.03
CA ILE A 76 11.40 -0.10 -1.35
C ILE A 76 9.87 0.11 -1.51
N PHE A 77 9.07 -0.32 -0.53
CA PHE A 77 7.60 -0.24 -0.53
C PHE A 77 7.07 0.84 0.44
N PRO A 78 7.24 2.15 0.14
CA PRO A 78 6.80 3.23 1.02
C PRO A 78 5.28 3.27 1.21
N ASN A 79 4.53 2.71 0.26
CA ASN A 79 3.06 2.65 0.28
C ASN A 79 2.51 2.00 1.55
N ASN A 80 3.31 1.21 2.27
CA ASN A 80 2.88 0.57 3.51
C ASN A 80 2.94 1.46 4.75
N TRP A 81 3.79 2.48 4.78
CA TRP A 81 3.98 3.31 5.98
C TRP A 81 3.60 4.78 5.77
N ILE A 82 3.45 5.26 4.54
CA ILE A 82 3.05 6.65 4.24
C ILE A 82 2.00 6.75 3.12
N SER A 83 1.15 7.77 3.22
CA SER A 83 0.36 8.29 2.10
C SER A 83 0.29 9.82 2.14
N MET A 84 0.08 10.43 0.98
CA MET A 84 -0.02 11.88 0.81
C MET A 84 -1.36 12.21 0.16
N HIS A 85 -2.05 13.22 0.67
CA HIS A 85 -3.41 13.56 0.27
C HIS A 85 -3.48 14.96 -0.35
N ALA A 86 -4.49 15.16 -1.22
CA ALA A 86 -4.65 16.39 -2.00
C ALA A 86 -4.89 17.65 -1.14
N ASP A 87 -5.22 17.50 0.13
CA ASP A 87 -5.35 18.60 1.10
C ASP A 87 -4.08 18.80 1.94
N SER A 88 -2.92 18.41 1.40
CA SER A 88 -1.60 18.62 2.00
C SER A 88 -1.40 17.88 3.34
N ARG A 89 -2.21 16.84 3.59
CA ARG A 89 -2.03 15.93 4.72
C ARG A 89 -1.14 14.77 4.35
N VAL A 90 -0.24 14.42 5.27
CA VAL A 90 0.56 13.19 5.24
C VAL A 90 0.05 12.27 6.33
N LEU A 91 -0.15 10.99 6.01
CA LEU A 91 -0.50 9.97 6.98
C LEU A 91 0.67 9.03 7.19
N LEU A 92 0.98 8.73 8.45
CA LEU A 92 1.94 7.70 8.83
C LEU A 92 1.21 6.52 9.47
N TYR A 93 1.58 5.32 9.05
CA TYR A 93 0.82 4.11 9.32
C TYR A 93 1.55 3.12 10.23
N PRO A 94 0.82 2.40 11.10
CA PRO A 94 1.39 1.37 11.95
C PRO A 94 1.68 0.09 11.16
N MET A 95 2.88 -0.45 11.35
CA MET A 95 3.43 -1.60 10.64
C MET A 95 3.52 -2.83 11.56
N LYS A 96 3.08 -3.98 11.06
CA LYS A 96 3.04 -5.20 11.88
C LYS A 96 4.44 -5.70 12.21
N ALA A 97 5.26 -5.91 11.18
CA ALA A 97 6.64 -6.36 11.34
C ALA A 97 7.49 -5.26 11.98
N GLN A 98 8.29 -5.60 12.99
CA GLN A 98 9.03 -4.63 13.79
C GLN A 98 10.13 -3.98 12.98
N ASN A 99 10.83 -4.75 12.14
CA ASN A 99 11.86 -4.19 11.29
C ASN A 99 11.30 -3.18 10.28
N ARG A 100 10.07 -3.36 9.81
CA ARG A 100 9.42 -2.42 8.89
C ARG A 100 9.04 -1.09 9.51
N ARG A 101 8.90 -1.01 10.83
CA ARG A 101 8.67 0.26 11.55
C ARG A 101 9.85 1.22 11.40
N LEU A 102 11.06 0.66 11.22
CA LEU A 102 12.29 1.40 10.99
C LEU A 102 12.40 1.97 9.56
N GLU A 103 11.46 1.64 8.66
CA GLU A 103 11.35 2.22 7.32
C GLU A 103 10.81 3.65 7.34
N ARG A 104 10.07 4.02 8.41
CA ARG A 104 9.53 5.37 8.55
C ARG A 104 10.66 6.36 8.75
N LEU A 105 10.71 7.37 7.89
CA LEU A 105 11.73 8.41 7.93
C LEU A 105 11.28 9.55 8.85
N GLU A 106 11.99 9.76 9.95
CA GLU A 106 11.67 10.85 10.90
C GLU A 106 11.70 12.24 10.23
N ASN A 107 12.54 12.42 9.21
CA ASN A 107 12.69 13.67 8.47
C ASN A 107 11.82 13.75 7.20
N ILE A 108 10.80 12.90 7.05
CA ILE A 108 9.98 12.85 5.82
C ILE A 108 9.32 14.19 5.48
N HIS A 109 8.89 14.97 6.48
CA HIS A 109 8.32 16.31 6.25
C HIS A 109 9.32 17.25 5.57
N SER A 110 10.57 17.26 6.04
CA SER A 110 11.64 18.05 5.44
C SER A 110 11.94 17.57 4.02
N ILE A 111 11.99 16.25 3.80
CA ILE A 111 12.25 15.68 2.46
C ILE A 111 11.16 16.11 1.47
N LEU A 112 9.88 16.00 1.86
CA LEU A 112 8.76 16.42 1.01
C LEU A 112 8.78 17.94 0.75
N SER A 113 9.14 18.73 1.75
CA SER A 113 9.30 20.18 1.61
C SER A 113 10.45 20.56 0.68
N ASP A 114 11.59 19.86 0.75
CA ASP A 114 12.75 20.03 -0.13
C ASP A 114 12.43 19.65 -1.59
N PHE A 115 11.51 18.70 -1.78
CA PHE A 115 10.93 18.38 -3.09
C PHE A 115 9.91 19.43 -3.58
N GLY A 116 9.56 20.41 -2.76
CA GLY A 116 8.64 21.49 -3.11
C GLY A 116 7.17 21.21 -2.79
N PHE A 117 6.87 20.14 -2.04
CA PHE A 117 5.51 19.85 -1.60
C PHE A 117 5.17 20.60 -0.32
N ASP A 118 3.93 21.09 -0.25
CA ASP A 118 3.39 21.67 0.97
C ASP A 118 2.81 20.55 1.85
N VAL A 119 3.26 20.49 3.11
CA VAL A 119 2.76 19.55 4.11
C VAL A 119 2.21 20.36 5.28
N GLN A 120 0.89 20.48 5.31
CA GLN A 120 0.14 21.30 6.27
C GLN A 120 -0.13 20.55 7.57
N ALA A 121 -0.29 19.24 7.52
CA ALA A 121 -0.45 18.41 8.70
C ALA A 121 0.05 16.98 8.47
N THR A 122 0.55 16.37 9.54
CA THR A 122 0.87 14.94 9.60
C THR A 122 -0.06 14.28 10.61
N LEU A 123 -0.83 13.29 10.16
CA LEU A 123 -1.62 12.41 11.02
C LEU A 123 -0.82 11.12 11.21
N ASP A 124 -0.28 10.93 12.41
CA ASP A 124 0.56 9.77 12.73
C ASP A 124 -0.24 8.76 13.56
N TYR A 125 -0.50 7.59 12.97
CA TYR A 125 -1.19 6.48 13.61
C TYR A 125 -0.22 5.40 14.11
N SER A 126 1.09 5.62 14.05
CA SER A 126 2.09 4.61 14.40
C SER A 126 2.07 4.20 15.87
N ASP A 127 1.58 5.06 16.77
CA ASP A 127 1.42 4.73 18.20
C ASP A 127 0.47 3.55 18.44
N ALA A 128 -0.43 3.24 17.49
CA ALA A 128 -1.31 2.07 17.56
C ALA A 128 -0.52 0.74 17.64
N GLU A 129 0.75 0.74 17.21
CA GLU A 129 1.66 -0.40 17.35
C GLU A 129 1.91 -0.81 18.80
N LEU A 130 1.77 0.11 19.76
CA LEU A 130 1.89 -0.17 21.21
C LEU A 130 0.76 -1.08 21.71
N GLU A 131 -0.37 -1.08 20.99
CA GLU A 131 -1.55 -1.89 21.29
C GLU A 131 -1.69 -3.11 20.35
N ASN A 132 -0.66 -3.39 19.54
CA ASN A 132 -0.68 -4.42 18.48
C ASN A 132 -1.77 -4.20 17.41
N ILE A 133 -2.11 -2.94 17.14
CA ILE A 133 -3.03 -2.55 16.07
C ILE A 133 -2.21 -2.12 14.86
N TYR A 134 -2.57 -2.61 13.68
CA TYR A 134 -1.79 -2.44 12.45
C TYR A 134 -2.67 -2.12 11.25
N LEU A 135 -2.20 -1.25 10.37
CA LEU A 135 -2.87 -0.90 9.13
C LEU A 135 -1.83 -0.39 8.14
N GLU A 136 -1.29 -1.29 7.31
CA GLU A 136 -0.12 -1.03 6.45
C GLU A 136 -0.46 -0.19 5.20
N GLY A 137 -0.96 1.02 5.45
CA GLY A 137 -1.11 2.11 4.50
C GLY A 137 -1.90 1.74 3.25
N THR A 138 -1.46 2.28 2.12
CA THR A 138 -2.07 2.01 0.80
C THR A 138 -1.75 0.62 0.24
N GLY A 139 -0.98 -0.20 0.97
CA GLY A 139 -0.97 -1.64 0.75
C GLY A 139 -2.28 -2.30 1.20
N SER A 140 -2.74 -1.92 2.39
CA SER A 140 -4.00 -2.43 2.96
C SER A 140 -5.23 -1.64 2.51
N ILE A 141 -5.10 -0.36 2.15
CA ILE A 141 -6.23 0.52 1.82
C ILE A 141 -6.18 0.94 0.35
N ILE A 142 -7.29 0.76 -0.37
CA ILE A 142 -7.47 1.33 -1.70
C ILE A 142 -8.48 2.47 -1.61
N PHE A 143 -8.02 3.70 -1.86
CA PHE A 143 -8.89 4.87 -1.88
C PHE A 143 -9.49 5.08 -3.27
N ASP A 144 -10.81 5.16 -3.34
CA ASP A 144 -11.52 5.82 -4.43
C ASP A 144 -11.73 7.28 -4.01
N HIS A 145 -10.83 8.15 -4.46
CA HIS A 145 -10.82 9.58 -4.12
C HIS A 145 -12.00 10.35 -4.74
N ASP A 146 -12.55 9.85 -5.84
CA ASP A 146 -13.72 10.44 -6.50
C ASP A 146 -15.01 10.10 -5.74
N ASP A 147 -15.19 8.83 -5.38
CA ASP A 147 -16.38 8.35 -4.63
C ASP A 147 -16.29 8.58 -3.12
N LYS A 148 -15.09 8.84 -2.61
CA LYS A 148 -14.79 8.88 -1.17
C LYS A 148 -15.08 7.55 -0.47
N THR A 149 -14.73 6.44 -1.11
CA THR A 149 -14.75 5.10 -0.49
C THR A 149 -13.33 4.59 -0.24
N ALA A 150 -13.09 3.97 0.91
CA ALA A 150 -11.83 3.31 1.25
C ALA A 150 -12.05 1.81 1.36
N TYR A 151 -11.54 1.04 0.40
CA TYR A 151 -11.68 -0.41 0.34
C TYR A 151 -10.55 -1.09 1.11
N MET A 152 -10.90 -2.10 1.91
CA MET A 152 -9.92 -2.87 2.68
C MET A 152 -10.35 -4.33 2.84
N ALA A 153 -9.47 -5.23 2.41
CA ALA A 153 -9.56 -6.65 2.75
C ALA A 153 -9.05 -6.88 4.18
N ARG A 154 -9.79 -7.67 4.97
CA ARG A 154 -9.39 -8.06 6.33
C ARG A 154 -8.14 -8.91 6.32
N SER A 155 -7.14 -8.51 7.11
CA SER A 155 -5.90 -9.26 7.28
C SER A 155 -5.25 -8.97 8.64
N GLN A 156 -4.14 -9.65 8.94
CA GLN A 156 -3.35 -9.38 10.15
C GLN A 156 -2.64 -8.01 10.12
N ARG A 157 -2.74 -7.27 9.00
CA ARG A 157 -2.06 -6.00 8.71
C ARG A 157 -3.07 -4.89 8.37
N ALA A 158 -4.34 -5.10 8.69
CA ALA A 158 -5.45 -4.27 8.25
C ALA A 158 -6.57 -4.25 9.31
N ASP A 159 -6.43 -3.37 10.30
CA ASP A 159 -7.39 -3.19 11.40
C ASP A 159 -8.60 -2.35 10.97
N GLU A 160 -9.81 -2.87 11.22
CA GLU A 160 -11.08 -2.25 10.83
C GLU A 160 -11.41 -0.99 11.64
N PHE A 161 -11.06 -0.97 12.92
CA PHE A 161 -11.34 0.17 13.78
C PHE A 161 -10.46 1.36 13.39
N LEU A 162 -9.17 1.12 13.18
CA LEU A 162 -8.23 2.14 12.73
C LEU A 162 -8.57 2.66 11.31
N LEU A 163 -9.05 1.80 10.41
CA LEU A 163 -9.59 2.26 9.12
C LEU A 163 -10.77 3.21 9.33
N GLY A 164 -11.68 2.89 10.26
CA GLY A 164 -12.81 3.75 10.60
C GLY A 164 -12.36 5.16 11.04
N GLN A 165 -11.35 5.24 11.90
CA GLN A 165 -10.77 6.52 12.34
C GLN A 165 -10.15 7.30 11.17
N ILE A 166 -9.33 6.66 10.34
CA ILE A 166 -8.75 7.29 9.15
C ILE A 166 -9.84 7.77 8.18
N CYS A 167 -10.90 6.99 8.01
CA CYS A 167 -12.03 7.37 7.18
C CYS A 167 -12.77 8.59 7.73
N GLU A 168 -12.97 8.67 9.05
CA GLU A 168 -13.55 9.84 9.71
C GLU A 168 -12.67 11.08 9.51
N ASP A 169 -11.36 10.97 9.77
CA ASP A 169 -10.40 12.07 9.61
C ASP A 169 -10.33 12.56 8.15
N LEU A 170 -10.36 11.64 7.18
CA LEU A 170 -10.22 11.95 5.76
C LEU A 170 -11.56 12.25 5.04
N GLY A 171 -12.70 11.98 5.67
CA GLY A 171 -14.03 12.08 5.06
C GLY A 171 -14.30 11.01 3.99
N TYR A 172 -13.90 9.77 4.26
CA TYR A 172 -14.20 8.59 3.44
C TYR A 172 -15.22 7.68 4.12
N THR A 173 -15.85 6.80 3.34
CA THR A 173 -16.67 5.70 3.85
C THR A 173 -15.87 4.40 3.74
N PRO A 174 -15.69 3.62 4.83
CA PRO A 174 -15.00 2.35 4.75
C PRO A 174 -15.85 1.29 4.04
N MET A 175 -15.22 0.48 3.20
CA MET A 175 -15.77 -0.74 2.58
C MET A 175 -14.86 -1.92 2.93
N VAL A 176 -15.24 -2.67 3.96
CA VAL A 176 -14.45 -3.78 4.49
C VAL A 176 -15.04 -5.12 4.05
N PHE A 177 -14.19 -6.03 3.58
CA PHE A 177 -14.56 -7.36 3.12
C PHE A 177 -13.49 -8.41 3.45
N GLY A 178 -13.84 -9.69 3.41
CA GLY A 178 -12.87 -10.79 3.47
C GLY A 178 -12.33 -11.12 2.08
N ALA A 179 -11.01 -11.32 1.97
CA ALA A 179 -10.40 -11.83 0.75
C ALA A 179 -9.32 -12.87 1.05
N PHE A 180 -9.26 -13.90 0.22
CA PHE A 180 -8.46 -15.09 0.44
C PHE A 180 -7.68 -15.49 -0.82
N GLN A 181 -6.62 -16.26 -0.62
CA GLN A 181 -5.76 -16.85 -1.64
C GLN A 181 -5.48 -18.32 -1.32
N ASP A 182 -5.20 -19.11 -2.35
CA ASP A 182 -4.76 -20.49 -2.15
C ASP A 182 -3.30 -20.54 -1.72
N THR A 183 -3.01 -21.36 -0.70
CA THR A 183 -1.66 -21.67 -0.24
C THR A 183 -1.50 -23.19 -0.13
N PRO A 184 -0.26 -23.72 -0.02
CA PRO A 184 -0.05 -25.14 0.24
C PRO A 184 -0.76 -25.66 1.51
N GLU A 185 -1.08 -24.78 2.45
CA GLU A 185 -1.76 -25.08 3.72
C GLU A 185 -3.29 -24.83 3.66
N GLY A 186 -3.84 -24.53 2.47
CA GLY A 186 -5.25 -24.20 2.24
C GLY A 186 -5.49 -22.71 1.98
N ARG A 187 -6.76 -22.31 1.92
CA ARG A 187 -7.17 -20.90 1.77
C ARG A 187 -6.70 -20.08 2.97
N LYS A 188 -5.98 -18.99 2.72
CA LYS A 188 -5.51 -18.03 3.74
C LYS A 188 -5.91 -16.61 3.34
N PRO A 189 -6.07 -15.68 4.29
CA PRO A 189 -6.33 -14.28 3.95
C PRO A 189 -5.25 -13.68 3.05
N ILE A 190 -5.67 -12.81 2.14
CA ILE A 190 -4.76 -11.93 1.41
C ILE A 190 -4.25 -10.85 2.37
N TYR A 191 -2.93 -10.65 2.43
CA TYR A 191 -2.33 -9.78 3.45
C TYR A 191 -2.49 -8.28 3.16
N HIS A 192 -2.53 -7.88 1.88
CA HIS A 192 -2.70 -6.50 1.42
C HIS A 192 -3.74 -6.43 0.30
N THR A 193 -4.70 -5.52 0.40
CA THR A 193 -5.77 -5.32 -0.59
C THR A 193 -5.24 -5.00 -1.98
N ASN A 194 -4.12 -4.27 -2.08
CA ASN A 194 -3.55 -3.82 -3.35
C ASN A 194 -2.98 -4.95 -4.24
N VAL A 195 -2.82 -6.17 -3.72
CA VAL A 195 -2.37 -7.30 -4.53
C VAL A 195 -3.50 -7.93 -5.33
N MET A 196 -4.75 -7.65 -4.97
CA MET A 196 -5.95 -8.20 -5.61
C MET A 196 -6.86 -7.15 -6.22
N MET A 197 -6.60 -5.86 -5.97
CA MET A 197 -7.48 -4.77 -6.32
C MET A 197 -6.72 -3.47 -6.61
N CYS A 198 -7.15 -2.73 -7.62
CA CYS A 198 -6.89 -1.30 -7.73
C CYS A 198 -8.10 -0.55 -8.31
N ILE A 199 -8.23 0.74 -7.98
CA ILE A 199 -9.27 1.63 -8.48
C ILE A 199 -8.62 2.67 -9.41
N THR A 200 -9.26 2.94 -10.55
CA THR A 200 -8.87 3.99 -11.49
C THR A 200 -9.98 5.05 -11.59
N ASP A 201 -9.93 5.91 -12.61
CA ASP A 201 -10.96 6.89 -12.89
C ASP A 201 -12.23 6.31 -13.52
N THR A 202 -12.10 5.17 -14.20
CA THR A 202 -13.16 4.58 -15.04
C THR A 202 -13.43 3.11 -14.75
N TYR A 203 -12.50 2.42 -14.11
CA TYR A 203 -12.64 1.00 -13.80
C TYR A 203 -11.96 0.59 -12.49
N ALA A 204 -12.31 -0.58 -11.99
CA ALA A 204 -11.61 -1.29 -10.94
C ALA A 204 -11.01 -2.57 -11.53
N LEU A 205 -9.72 -2.82 -11.30
CA LEU A 205 -9.17 -4.18 -11.47
C LEU A 205 -9.41 -4.92 -10.17
N LEU A 206 -10.06 -6.09 -10.22
CA LEU A 206 -10.48 -6.79 -9.02
C LEU A 206 -10.51 -8.31 -9.23
N CYS A 207 -9.88 -9.06 -8.34
CA CYS A 207 -10.06 -10.51 -8.25
C CYS A 207 -11.31 -10.83 -7.40
N LEU A 208 -12.48 -10.94 -8.05
CA LEU A 208 -13.73 -11.25 -7.34
C LEU A 208 -13.71 -12.65 -6.71
N GLU A 209 -13.01 -13.61 -7.32
CA GLU A 209 -12.83 -14.97 -6.77
C GLU A 209 -12.06 -14.98 -5.44
N ALA A 210 -11.31 -13.92 -5.12
CA ALA A 210 -10.69 -13.79 -3.81
C ALA A 210 -11.71 -13.53 -2.69
N ILE A 211 -12.88 -12.96 -3.00
CA ILE A 211 -13.92 -12.59 -2.03
C ILE A 211 -14.90 -13.76 -1.86
N ASP A 212 -14.60 -14.69 -0.95
CA ASP A 212 -15.38 -15.93 -0.77
C ASP A 212 -16.83 -15.69 -0.33
N ASN A 213 -17.07 -14.65 0.46
CA ASN A 213 -18.42 -14.33 0.93
C ASN A 213 -19.23 -13.63 -0.18
N GLU A 214 -20.27 -14.29 -0.67
CA GLU A 214 -21.11 -13.78 -1.76
C GLU A 214 -21.78 -12.43 -1.44
N MET A 215 -22.17 -12.20 -0.19
CA MET A 215 -22.77 -10.92 0.21
C MET A 215 -21.74 -9.80 0.18
N GLU A 216 -20.54 -10.04 0.71
CA GLU A 216 -19.44 -9.06 0.66
C GLU A 216 -19.00 -8.77 -0.76
N ARG A 217 -18.87 -9.80 -1.60
CA ARG A 217 -18.57 -9.66 -3.02
C ARG A 217 -19.57 -8.74 -3.70
N LYS A 218 -20.86 -9.02 -3.52
CA LYS A 218 -21.94 -8.21 -4.08
C LYS A 218 -21.92 -6.77 -3.57
N MET A 219 -21.64 -6.54 -2.28
CA MET A 219 -21.53 -5.18 -1.73
C MET A 219 -20.37 -4.40 -2.35
N VAL A 220 -19.21 -5.05 -2.56
CA VAL A 220 -18.06 -4.43 -3.24
C VAL A 220 -18.41 -4.09 -4.69
N GLU A 221 -19.03 -5.03 -5.41
CA GLU A 221 -19.47 -4.82 -6.79
C GLU A 221 -20.46 -3.66 -6.90
N GLU A 222 -21.54 -3.67 -6.11
CA GLU A 222 -22.55 -2.62 -6.09
C GLU A 222 -21.95 -1.25 -5.78
N ARG A 223 -20.97 -1.18 -4.86
CA ARG A 223 -20.28 0.07 -4.55
C ARG A 223 -19.46 0.57 -5.74
N ILE A 224 -18.70 -0.29 -6.41
CA ILE A 224 -17.89 0.11 -7.58
C ILE A 224 -18.80 0.56 -8.74
N TYR A 225 -19.87 -0.20 -9.04
CA TYR A 225 -20.80 0.18 -10.10
C TYR A 225 -21.53 1.49 -9.78
N SER A 226 -21.91 1.71 -8.51
CA SER A 226 -22.57 2.97 -8.10
C SER A 226 -21.62 4.19 -8.15
N SER A 227 -20.30 3.99 -8.08
CA SER A 227 -19.32 5.04 -8.33
C SER A 227 -19.08 5.33 -9.83
N GLY A 228 -19.84 4.67 -10.70
CA GLY A 228 -19.78 4.86 -12.15
C GLY A 228 -18.62 4.14 -12.84
N LYS A 229 -17.95 3.21 -12.15
CA LYS A 229 -16.80 2.46 -12.65
C LYS A 229 -17.20 1.07 -13.11
N GLU A 230 -16.52 0.58 -14.13
CA GLU A 230 -16.62 -0.82 -14.55
C GLU A 230 -15.72 -1.72 -13.71
N ILE A 231 -16.02 -3.02 -13.65
CA ILE A 231 -15.13 -4.01 -13.04
C ILE A 231 -14.44 -4.78 -14.16
N ILE A 232 -13.12 -4.79 -14.12
CA ILE A 232 -12.28 -5.67 -14.94
C ILE A 232 -11.78 -6.79 -14.03
N GLU A 233 -12.34 -7.97 -14.21
CA GLU A 233 -11.99 -9.14 -13.41
C GLU A 233 -10.60 -9.67 -13.77
N ILE A 234 -9.83 -10.04 -12.74
CA ILE A 234 -8.56 -10.74 -12.86
C ILE A 234 -8.61 -12.06 -12.09
N THR A 235 -7.89 -13.07 -12.60
CA THR A 235 -7.79 -14.43 -12.05
C THR A 235 -6.37 -14.73 -11.62
#